data_AF-A0A562F7J3-F1
#
_entry.id   AF-A0A562F7J3-F1
#
_cell.length_a   1.000
_cell.length_b   1.000
_cell.length_c   1.000
_cell.angle_alpha   90.00
_cell.angle_beta   90.00
_cell.angle_gamma   90.00
#
_symmetry.space_group_name_H-M   'P 1'
#
loop_
_entity.id
_entity.type
_entity.pdbx_description
1 polymer ?
#
loop_
_entity_poly.entity_id
_entity_poly.type
_entity_poly.pdbx_seq_one_letter_code
_entity_poly.pdbx_strand_id
1 'polypeptide(L)' 'MNAQAPHRPRKSRIIWSLVAMGLALFLGANAHLAYVAFASQPDCVSHSKGSGEAHDYRAAKSAC' A
#
# COMPACT_ATOMS: atom_id res chain seq x y z
N MET A 1 -19.75 30.29 -36.54
CA MET A 1 -19.06 30.31 -35.22
C MET A 1 -18.24 29.03 -35.13
N ASN A 2 -16.96 29.07 -35.48
CA ASN A 2 -16.14 27.86 -35.58
C ASN A 2 -15.33 27.71 -34.29
N ALA A 3 -15.75 26.78 -33.44
CA ALA A 3 -15.03 26.43 -32.22
C ALA A 3 -13.77 25.65 -32.60
N GLN A 4 -12.61 26.33 -32.60
CA GLN A 4 -11.33 25.65 -32.72
C GLN A 4 -11.04 24.95 -31.40
N ALA A 5 -11.05 23.61 -31.41
CA ALA A 5 -10.63 22.81 -30.27
C ALA A 5 -9.15 23.10 -29.97
N PRO A 6 -8.79 23.43 -28.71
CA PRO A 6 -7.42 23.80 -28.38
C PRO A 6 -6.49 22.61 -28.66
N HIS A 7 -5.54 22.81 -29.57
CA HIS A 7 -4.53 21.81 -29.89
C HIS A 7 -3.57 21.70 -28.70
N ARG A 8 -3.91 20.84 -27.71
CA ARG A 8 -3.03 20.60 -26.56
C ARG A 8 -1.67 20.13 -27.08
N PRO A 9 -0.55 20.78 -26.70
CA PRO A 9 0.75 20.47 -27.24
C PRO A 9 1.09 19.00 -26.95
N ARG A 10 1.69 18.29 -27.91
CA ARG A 10 2.01 16.85 -27.80
C ARG A 10 2.79 16.49 -26.52
N LYS A 11 3.59 17.43 -26.01
CA LYS A 11 4.29 17.34 -24.71
C LYS A 11 3.33 17.16 -23.52
N SER A 12 2.18 17.83 -23.52
CA SER A 12 1.17 17.69 -22.45
C SER A 12 0.64 16.26 -22.35
N ARG A 13 0.41 15.59 -23.49
CA ARG A 13 -0.01 14.17 -23.48
C ARG A 13 1.08 13.25 -22.92
N ILE A 14 2.34 13.48 -23.28
CA ILE A 14 3.48 12.69 -22.78
C ILE A 14 3.64 12.86 -21.27
N ILE A 15 3.54 14.09 -20.76
CA ILE A 15 3.61 14.36 -19.32
C ILE A 15 2.47 13.63 -18.60
N TRP A 16 1.23 13.74 -19.10
CA TRP A 16 0.10 13.03 -18.52
C TRP A 16 0.23 11.51 -18.58
N SER A 17 0.80 10.94 -19.65
CA SER A 17 1.06 9.50 -19.71
C SER A 17 2.11 9.05 -18.70
N LEU A 18 3.16 9.85 -18.48
CA LEU A 18 4.18 9.54 -17.47
C LEU A 18 3.61 9.62 -16.06
N VAL A 19 2.78 10.62 -15.78
CA VAL A 19 2.08 10.75 -14.49
C VAL A 19 1.14 9.56 -14.26
N ALA A 20 0.34 9.19 -15.26
CA ALA A 20 -0.56 8.04 -15.15
C ALA A 20 0.21 6.73 -14.93
N MET A 21 1.32 6.53 -15.65
CA MET A 21 2.20 5.38 -15.48
C MET A 21 2.79 5.33 -14.07
N GLY A 22 3.34 6.44 -13.58
CA GLY A 22 3.89 6.53 -12.24
C GLY A 22 2.85 6.24 -11.16
N LEU A 23 1.64 6.78 -11.31
CA LEU A 23 0.55 6.55 -10.37
C LEU A 23 0.10 5.08 -10.39
N ALA A 24 -0.01 4.46 -11.56
CA ALA A 24 -0.36 3.05 -11.69
C ALA A 24 0.69 2.15 -11.03
N LEU A 25 1.97 2.43 -11.23
CA LEU A 25 3.07 1.70 -10.59
C LEU A 25 3.03 1.85 -9.07
N PHE A 26 2.86 3.07 -8.56
CA PHE A 26 2.77 3.33 -7.13
C PHE A 26 1.58 2.61 -6.49
N LEU A 27 0.39 2.71 -7.08
CA LEU A 27 -0.80 2.04 -6.59
C LEU A 27 -0.66 0.52 -6.66
N GLY A 28 -0.13 -0.03 -7.75
CA GLY A 28 0.10 -1.46 -7.91
C GLY A 28 1.09 -2.02 -6.90
N ALA A 29 2.20 -1.32 -6.66
CA ALA A 29 3.19 -1.72 -5.65
C ALA A 29 2.56 -1.75 -4.24
N ASN A 30 1.83 -0.70 -3.86
CA ASN A 30 1.19 -0.65 -2.54
C ASN A 30 0.07 -1.70 -2.39
N ALA A 31 -0.72 -1.93 -3.45
CA ALA A 31 -1.74 -2.98 -3.45
C ALA A 31 -1.12 -4.37 -3.32
N HIS A 32 0.03 -4.61 -3.97
CA HIS A 32 0.77 -5.86 -3.82
C HIS A 32 1.28 -6.07 -2.38
N LEU A 33 1.83 -5.03 -1.75
CA LEU A 33 2.25 -5.11 -0.34
C LEU A 33 1.08 -5.44 0.60
N ALA A 34 -0.06 -4.78 0.40
CA ALA A 34 -1.27 -5.08 1.17
C ALA A 34 -1.73 -6.53 0.94
N TYR A 35 -1.76 -6.98 -0.32
CA TYR A 35 -2.10 -8.37 -0.65
C TYR A 35 -1.17 -9.35 0.06
N VAL A 36 0.14 -9.13 0.02
CA VAL A 36 1.12 -10.00 0.70
C VAL A 36 0.90 -10.02 2.20
N ALA A 37 0.61 -8.87 2.82
CA ALA A 37 0.35 -8.78 4.26
C ALA A 37 -0.87 -9.60 4.70
N PHE A 38 -1.89 -9.73 3.86
CA PHE A 38 -3.08 -10.53 4.16
C PHE A 38 -2.98 -11.98 3.67
N ALA A 39 -2.30 -12.23 2.55
CA ALA A 39 -2.19 -13.55 1.94
C ALA A 39 -1.13 -14.43 2.61
N SER A 40 -0.08 -13.82 3.15
CA SER A 40 0.85 -14.50 4.04
C SER A 40 0.07 -14.75 5.30
N GLN A 41 -0.52 -15.95 5.48
CA GLN A 41 -1.23 -16.36 6.70
C GLN A 41 -0.50 -15.76 7.90
N PRO A 42 -0.99 -14.65 8.49
CA PRO A 42 -0.40 -14.13 9.69
C PRO A 42 -1.03 -15.01 10.73
N ASP A 43 -0.54 -16.25 10.83
CA ASP A 43 -0.97 -17.15 11.88
C ASP A 43 -0.70 -16.36 13.15
N CYS A 44 -1.78 -15.85 13.73
CA CYS A 44 -1.75 -15.26 15.05
C CYS A 44 -1.55 -16.46 15.98
N VAL A 45 -0.33 -16.99 15.96
CA VAL A 45 0.07 -18.17 16.70
C VAL A 45 -0.32 -17.85 18.12
N SER A 46 -1.18 -18.69 18.70
CA SER A 46 -1.69 -18.50 20.04
C SER A 46 -0.50 -18.43 20.98
N HIS A 47 -0.04 -17.20 21.28
CA HIS A 47 0.91 -16.93 22.33
C HIS A 47 0.17 -17.29 23.62
N SER A 48 0.20 -18.58 23.96
CA SER A 48 -0.28 -19.14 25.20
C SER A 48 0.49 -18.43 26.30
N LYS A 49 -0.17 -17.42 26.88
CA LYS A 49 0.25 -16.68 28.05
C LYS A 49 0.43 -17.71 29.16
N GLY A 50 1.64 -18.27 29.27
CA GLY A 50 2.03 -18.98 30.48
C GLY A 50 1.83 -18.02 31.63
N SER A 51 1.09 -18.44 32.65
CA SER A 51 0.91 -17.73 33.92
C SER A 51 2.27 -17.65 34.64
N GLY A 52 3.18 -16.86 34.11
CA GLY A 52 4.40 -16.45 34.76
C GLY A 52 4.09 -15.19 35.55
N GLU A 53 4.27 -15.29 36.85
CA GLU A 53 4.10 -14.29 37.88
C GLU A 53 4.41 -12.86 37.43
N ALA A 54 3.64 -11.92 37.97
CA ALA A 54 3.81 -10.48 37.82
C ALA A 54 5.29 -10.07 38.01
N HIS A 55 5.73 -8.99 37.34
CA HIS A 55 6.70 -7.98 37.83
C HIS A 55 7.51 -7.25 36.75
N ASP A 56 7.26 -7.42 35.45
CA ASP A 56 7.93 -6.60 34.42
C ASP A 56 6.92 -5.95 33.47
N TYR A 57 6.95 -4.61 33.36
CA TYR A 57 6.39 -3.93 32.19
C TYR A 57 7.19 -4.39 30.96
N ARG A 58 6.63 -5.32 30.18
CA ARG A 58 7.19 -5.73 28.90
C ARG A 58 6.37 -5.18 27.76
N ALA A 59 7.04 -4.81 26.68
CA ALA A 59 6.40 -4.46 25.42
C ALA A 59 5.43 -5.57 24.99
N ALA A 60 4.24 -5.17 24.55
CA ALA A 60 3.28 -6.11 23.98
C ALA A 60 3.93 -6.81 22.77
N LYS A 61 3.86 -8.14 22.77
CA LYS A 61 4.36 -8.96 21.66
C LYS A 61 3.30 -8.96 20.56
N SER A 62 3.70 -8.69 19.32
CA SER A 62 2.81 -8.69 18.15
C SER A 62 2.05 -10.02 18.11
N ALA A 63 0.73 -9.96 18.17
CA ALA A 63 -0.11 -11.15 18.09
C ALA A 63 -0.28 -11.61 16.64
N CYS A 64 0.07 -10.79 15.64
CA CYS A 64 -0.87 -9.81 15.05
C CYS A 64 -0.96 -8.54 15.93
#